data_AF-A0A1V6EY12-F1
#
_entry.id   AF-A0A1V6EY12-F1
#
_cell.length_a   1.000
_cell.length_b   1.000
_cell.length_c   1.000
_cell.angle_alpha   90.00
_cell.angle_beta   90.00
_cell.angle_gamma   90.00
#
_symmetry.space_group_name_H-M   'P 1'
#
loop_
_entity.id
_entity.type
_entity.pdbx_description
1 polymer ?
#
loop_
_entity_poly.entity_id
_entity_poly.type
_entity_poly.pdbx_seq_one_letter_code
_entity_poly.pdbx_strand_id
1 'polypeptide(L)'
;MVSRFKLPLWIAAVSPEEGVCQGLQFSYGVHPCCEQVNARDWSAFARNWVHHHGLQEDGLAVLVQGPSPEHPDANPSVEIITPVSGADPS
;
A
#
# COMPACT_ATOMS: atom_id res chain seq x y z
N MET A 1 0.89 -4.12 12.38
CA MET A 1 1.32 -3.24 13.49
C MET A 1 0.82 -1.80 13.33
N VAL A 2 0.87 -1.21 12.12
CA VAL A 2 0.45 0.19 11.85
C VAL A 2 -1.01 0.50 12.26
N SER A 3 -1.95 -0.39 12.00
CA SER A 3 -3.39 -0.19 12.31
C SER A 3 -3.68 0.08 13.80
N ARG A 4 -2.80 -0.34 14.72
CA ARG A 4 -2.97 -0.13 16.17
C ARG A 4 -2.85 1.34 16.58
N PHE A 5 -2.21 2.17 15.77
CA PHE A 5 -2.11 3.61 15.99
C PHE A 5 -3.40 4.37 15.66
N LYS A 6 -4.38 3.71 15.00
CA LYS A 6 -5.69 4.30 14.65
C LYS A 6 -5.58 5.66 13.97
N LEU A 7 -4.61 5.79 13.06
CA LEU A 7 -4.44 7.00 12.27
C LEU A 7 -5.70 7.23 11.41
N PRO A 8 -6.09 8.49 11.16
CA PRO A 8 -7.26 8.82 10.33
C PRO A 8 -6.93 8.71 8.83
N LEU A 9 -6.36 7.58 8.41
CA LEU A 9 -5.97 7.30 7.03
C LEU A 9 -6.27 5.84 6.67
N TRP A 10 -6.41 5.57 5.37
CA TRP A 10 -6.57 4.22 4.86
C TRP A 10 -5.24 3.48 4.76
N ILE A 11 -5.23 2.20 5.11
CA ILE A 11 -4.07 1.31 4.97
C ILE A 11 -4.41 0.24 3.92
N ALA A 12 -3.84 0.35 2.72
CA ALA A 12 -3.86 -0.73 1.74
C ALA A 12 -2.84 -1.81 2.16
N ALA A 13 -3.31 -2.98 2.57
CA ALA A 13 -2.45 -4.08 3.01
C ALA A 13 -2.37 -5.15 1.92
N VAL A 14 -1.24 -5.18 1.22
CA VAL A 14 -1.01 -6.07 0.08
C VAL A 14 -0.46 -7.41 0.55
N SER A 15 -1.05 -8.51 0.09
CA SER A 15 -0.56 -9.87 0.35
C SER A 15 -1.02 -10.82 -0.76
N PRO A 16 -0.21 -11.82 -1.16
CA PRO A 16 -0.63 -12.83 -2.12
C PRO A 16 -1.44 -13.96 -1.46
N GLU A 17 -1.51 -13.98 -0.12
CA GLU A 17 -2.17 -15.04 0.64
C GLU A 17 -3.60 -14.63 1.02
N GLU A 18 -4.59 -15.34 0.48
CA GLU A 18 -6.01 -15.06 0.74
C GLU A 18 -6.37 -15.15 2.22
N GLY A 19 -5.79 -16.13 2.95
CA GLY A 19 -6.02 -16.29 4.39
C GLY A 19 -5.52 -15.08 5.20
N VAL A 20 -4.40 -14.50 4.80
CA VAL A 20 -3.89 -13.25 5.39
C VAL A 20 -4.85 -12.10 5.10
N CYS A 21 -5.30 -11.96 3.85
CA CYS A 21 -6.25 -10.93 3.45
C CYS A 21 -7.59 -11.04 4.22
N GLN A 22 -8.10 -12.25 4.44
CA GLN A 22 -9.30 -12.49 5.24
C GLN A 22 -9.13 -12.01 6.69
N GLY A 23 -8.01 -12.34 7.33
CA GLY A 23 -7.71 -11.87 8.69
C GLY A 23 -7.60 -10.34 8.78
N LEU A 24 -7.03 -9.70 7.76
CA LEU A 24 -6.86 -8.25 7.71
C LEU A 24 -8.18 -7.47 7.63
N GLN A 25 -9.28 -8.06 7.15
CA GLN A 25 -10.61 -7.43 7.15
C GLN A 25 -11.10 -7.06 8.55
N PHE A 26 -10.59 -7.73 9.60
CA PHE A 26 -10.94 -7.45 10.99
C PHE A 26 -10.03 -6.39 11.65
N SER A 27 -9.13 -5.75 10.90
CA SER A 27 -8.23 -4.72 11.40
C SER A 27 -8.73 -3.31 11.11
N TYR A 28 -8.65 -2.42 12.09
CA TYR A 28 -9.10 -1.02 11.96
C TYR A 28 -8.36 -0.28 10.83
N GLY A 29 -9.13 0.35 9.93
CA GLY A 29 -8.60 1.19 8.85
C GLY A 29 -7.83 0.44 7.76
N VAL A 30 -7.89 -0.89 7.75
CA VAL A 30 -7.18 -1.73 6.78
C VAL A 30 -8.12 -2.16 5.65
N HIS A 31 -7.67 -1.94 4.42
CA HIS A 31 -8.25 -2.52 3.22
C HIS A 31 -7.28 -3.58 2.67
N PRO A 32 -7.63 -4.87 2.69
CA PRO A 32 -6.75 -5.92 2.16
C PRO A 32 -6.76 -5.95 0.64
N CYS A 33 -5.58 -6.06 0.03
CA CYS A 33 -5.39 -6.20 -1.41
C CYS A 33 -4.73 -7.55 -1.69
N CYS A 34 -5.53 -8.51 -2.20
CA CYS A 34 -5.03 -9.84 -2.55
C CYS A 34 -4.36 -9.79 -3.93
N GLU A 35 -3.10 -9.39 -3.95
CA GLU A 35 -2.32 -9.22 -5.18
C GLU A 35 -0.99 -9.97 -5.07
N GLN A 36 -0.55 -10.51 -6.19
CA GLN A 36 0.81 -11.04 -6.29
C GLN A 36 1.80 -9.89 -6.08
N VAL A 37 2.75 -10.05 -5.16
CA VAL A 37 3.79 -9.05 -4.80
C VAL A 37 4.84 -8.90 -5.90
N ASN A 38 4.44 -9.03 -7.15
CA ASN A 38 5.26 -8.72 -8.32
C ASN A 38 5.06 -7.27 -8.79
N ALA A 39 4.36 -6.45 -8.01
CA ALA A 39 4.25 -5.01 -8.26
C ALA A 39 5.61 -4.33 -8.00
N ARG A 40 6.53 -4.46 -8.97
CA ARG A 40 7.81 -3.73 -9.01
C ARG A 40 7.60 -2.21 -9.05
N ASP A 41 6.38 -1.76 -9.36
CA ASP A 41 6.00 -0.36 -9.41
C ASP A 41 4.92 -0.05 -8.36
N TRP A 42 5.37 0.14 -7.12
CA TRP A 42 4.53 0.59 -6.02
C TRP A 42 3.91 1.97 -6.26
N SER A 43 4.54 2.79 -7.11
CA SER A 43 3.99 4.09 -7.48
C SER A 43 2.76 3.94 -8.36
N ALA A 44 2.79 3.03 -9.34
CA ALA A 44 1.62 2.69 -10.15
C ALA A 44 0.51 2.05 -9.32
N PHE A 45 0.85 1.12 -8.42
CA PHE A 45 -0.11 0.53 -7.50
C PHE A 45 -0.81 1.62 -6.66
N ALA A 46 -0.05 2.52 -6.02
CA ALA A 46 -0.60 3.57 -5.18
C ALA A 46 -1.54 4.50 -5.96
N ARG A 47 -1.14 4.94 -7.17
CA ARG A 47 -2.00 5.77 -8.04
C ARG A 47 -3.30 5.06 -8.42
N ASN A 48 -3.21 3.81 -8.88
CA ASN A 48 -4.38 3.03 -9.27
C ASN A 48 -5.31 2.78 -8.09
N TRP A 49 -4.76 2.48 -6.91
CA TRP A 49 -5.53 2.20 -5.71
C TRP A 49 -6.30 3.45 -5.23
N VAL A 50 -5.64 4.62 -5.19
CA VAL A 50 -6.27 5.91 -4.89
C VAL A 50 -7.39 6.22 -5.87
N HIS A 51 -7.14 6.07 -7.17
CA HIS A 51 -8.13 6.32 -8.22
C HIS A 51 -9.33 5.37 -8.12
N HIS A 52 -9.09 4.06 -7.96
CA HIS A 52 -10.13 3.05 -7.86
C HIS A 52 -11.09 3.28 -6.68
N HIS A 53 -10.56 3.81 -5.56
CA HIS A 53 -11.33 4.08 -4.35
C HIS A 53 -11.86 5.53 -4.28
N GLY A 54 -11.67 6.34 -5.32
CA GLY A 54 -12.13 7.72 -5.37
C GLY A 54 -11.51 8.62 -4.29
N LEU A 55 -10.26 8.33 -3.89
CA LEU A 55 -9.52 9.13 -2.93
C LEU A 55 -8.86 10.34 -3.62
N GLN A 56 -8.48 11.37 -2.85
CA GLN A 56 -7.89 12.59 -3.42
C GLN A 56 -6.54 12.30 -4.10
N GLU A 57 -6.39 12.72 -5.35
CA GLU A 57 -5.21 12.41 -6.17
C GLU A 57 -3.95 13.22 -5.79
N ASP A 58 -4.07 14.26 -4.96
CA ASP A 58 -2.95 15.07 -4.47
C ASP A 58 -2.33 14.56 -3.15
N GLY A 59 -2.75 13.38 -2.67
CA GLY A 59 -2.35 12.81 -1.39
C GLY A 59 -1.04 12.03 -1.43
N LEU A 60 -0.20 12.14 -0.39
CA LEU A 60 1.01 11.33 -0.28
C LEU A 60 0.68 9.87 0.10
N ALA A 61 1.37 8.91 -0.53
CA ALA A 61 1.39 7.52 -0.08
C ALA A 61 2.70 7.20 0.66
N VAL A 62 2.61 6.35 1.68
CA VAL A 62 3.77 5.85 2.43
C VAL A 62 3.76 4.34 2.34
N LEU A 63 4.82 3.79 1.75
CA LEU A 63 5.03 2.35 1.65
C LEU A 63 5.90 1.89 2.80
N VAL A 64 5.44 0.86 3.50
CA VAL A 64 6.20 0.20 4.57
C VAL A 64 6.41 -1.25 4.16
N GLN A 65 7.66 -1.66 4.01
CA GLN A 65 8.04 -3.03 3.66
C GLN A 65 8.98 -3.60 4.71
N GLY A 66 8.82 -4.90 4.98
CA GLY A 66 9.73 -5.67 5.82
C GLY A 66 10.40 -6.78 4.99
N PRO A 67 11.25 -7.61 5.63
CA PRO A 67 11.73 -8.84 5.04
C PRO A 67 10.59 -9.67 4.43
N SER A 68 10.86 -10.27 3.27
CA SER A 68 9.94 -11.20 2.59
C SER A 68 10.62 -12.55 2.38
N PRO A 69 9.89 -13.61 2.01
CA PRO A 69 10.50 -14.88 1.62
C PRO A 69 11.53 -14.74 0.48
N GLU A 70 11.31 -13.82 -0.45
CA GLU A 70 12.22 -13.50 -1.56
C GLU A 70 13.45 -12.71 -1.10
N HIS A 71 13.31 -11.90 -0.05
CA HIS A 71 14.35 -11.05 0.51
C HIS A 71 14.37 -11.10 2.05
N PRO A 72 14.81 -12.22 2.64
CA PRO A 72 14.70 -12.45 4.09
C PRO A 72 15.66 -11.58 4.92
N ASP A 73 16.77 -11.14 4.33
CA ASP A 73 17.78 -10.30 4.99
C ASP A 73 17.60 -8.81 4.68
N ALA A 74 16.52 -8.42 4.00
CA ALA A 74 16.26 -7.03 3.69
C ALA A 74 15.97 -6.23 4.97
N ASN A 75 16.58 -5.06 5.09
CA ASN A 75 16.22 -4.13 6.15
C ASN A 75 14.77 -3.67 5.95
N PRO A 76 13.96 -3.54 7.02
CA PRO A 76 12.70 -2.83 6.95
C PRO A 76 12.91 -1.44 6.36
N SER A 77 12.03 -1.05 5.45
CA SER A 77 12.13 0.21 4.73
C SER A 77 10.82 0.98 4.79
N VAL A 78 10.95 2.30 4.69
CA VAL A 78 9.84 3.24 4.52
C VAL A 78 10.16 4.07 3.30
N GLU A 79 9.23 4.11 2.36
CA GLU A 79 9.33 4.89 1.13
C GLU A 79 8.16 5.87 1.05
N ILE A 80 8.45 7.07 0.58
CA ILE A 80 7.49 8.14 0.37
C ILE A 80 7.18 8.19 -1.13
N ILE A 81 5.94 7.88 -1.48
CA ILE A 81 5.45 7.86 -2.87
C ILE A 81 4.59 9.11 -3.08
N THR A 82 5.11 10.04 -3.87
CA THR A 82 4.39 11.25 -4.26
C THR A 82 3.54 10.97 -5.50
N PRO A 83 2.27 11.39 -5.54
CA PRO A 83 1.54 11.46 -6.80
C PRO A 83 2.25 12.40 -7.76
N VAL A 84 2.30 12.04 -9.04
CA VAL A 84 2.53 13.02 -10.09
C VAL A 84 1.18 13.70 -10.29
N SER A 85 1.05 14.94 -9.85
CA SER A 85 -0.12 15.77 -10.12
C SER A 85 -0.42 15.73 -11.63
N GLY A 86 -1.70 15.71 -12.01
CA GLY A 86 -2.19 15.58 -13.40
C GLY A 86 -1.82 16.75 -14.32
N ALA A 87 -0.54 17.02 -14.49
CA ALA A 87 0.00 17.85 -15.55
C ALA A 87 0.94 16.97 -16.39
N ASP A 88 0.39 16.44 -17.48
CA ASP A 88 1.20 16.07 -18.63
C ASP A 88 2.12 17.25 -18.98
N PRO A 89 3.45 17.08 -19.05
CA PRO A 89 4.27 18.04 -19.77
C PRO A 89 3.89 17.89 -21.24
N SER A 90 3.26 18.93 -21.77
CA SER A 90 2.87 19.06 -23.19
C SER A 90 4.03 18.78 -24.14
#